data_AF-A0A7J5E7W9-F1
#
_entry.id   AF-A0A7J5E7W9-F1
#
_cell.length_a   1.000
_cell.length_b   1.000
_cell.length_c   1.000
_cell.angle_alpha   90.00
_cell.angle_beta   90.00
_cell.angle_gamma   90.00
#
_symmetry.space_group_name_H-M   'P 1'
#
loop_
_entity.id
_entity.type
_entity.pdbx_description
1 polymer ?
#
loop_
_entity_poly.entity_id
_entity_poly.type
_entity_poly.pdbx_seq_one_letter_code
_entity_poly.pdbx_strand_id
1 'polypeptide(L)' 'MDFKKKVKYIFITGGVVSSLGKGITASALGLLLKLRGYSVTIQKFDPYINVDPGTMS' A
#
# COMPACT_ATOMS: atom_id res chain seq x y z
N MET A 1 -25.56 1.05 19.75
CA MET A 1 -25.21 0.32 18.51
C MET A 1 -23.89 0.86 18.02
N ASP A 2 -22.84 0.05 18.07
CA ASP A 2 -21.53 0.43 17.55
C ASP A 2 -21.57 0.28 16.02
N PHE A 3 -21.60 1.40 15.30
CA PHE A 3 -21.56 1.37 13.84
C PHE A 3 -20.17 0.90 13.42
N LYS A 4 -20.05 -0.38 13.07
CA LYS A 4 -18.82 -0.95 12.50
C LYS A 4 -18.44 -0.13 11.25
N LYS A 5 -17.44 0.75 11.38
CA LYS A 5 -16.94 1.56 10.26
C LYS A 5 -16.50 0.62 9.12
N LYS A 6 -17.07 0.80 7.92
CA LYS A 6 -16.62 0.09 6.72
C LYS A 6 -15.15 0.41 6.42
N VAL A 7 -14.39 -0.61 6.02
CA VAL A 7 -12.97 -0.49 5.68
C VAL A 7 -12.76 0.43 4.47
N LYS A 8 -11.75 1.31 4.61
CA LYS A 8 -11.15 2.21 3.63
C LYS A 8 -10.24 1.50 2.62
N TYR A 9 -10.44 1.65 1.31
CA TYR A 9 -9.43 1.24 0.31
C TYR A 9 -8.90 2.47 -0.43
N ILE A 10 -7.57 2.62 -0.49
CA ILE A 10 -6.86 3.65 -1.25
C ILE A 10 -5.96 2.91 -2.23
N PHE A 11 -6.24 3.06 -3.53
CA PHE A 11 -5.41 2.47 -4.59
C PHE A 11 -4.33 3.47 -5.02
N ILE A 12 -3.08 3.02 -5.03
CA ILE A 12 -1.93 3.82 -5.46
C ILE A 12 -1.40 3.22 -6.76
N THR A 13 -1.55 3.97 -7.85
CA THR A 13 -1.07 3.59 -9.18
C THR A 13 0.14 4.44 -9.59
N GLY A 14 0.76 4.12 -10.72
CA GLY A 14 1.88 4.87 -11.28
C GLY A 14 1.78 5.03 -12.78
N GLY A 15 2.15 6.20 -13.29
CA GLY A 15 2.26 6.47 -14.73
C GLY A 15 3.65 6.99 -15.11
N VAL A 16 3.86 7.17 -16.41
CA VAL A 16 5.09 7.69 -17.03
C VAL A 16 6.28 6.75 -16.91
N VAL A 17 6.85 6.60 -15.72
CA VAL A 17 8.04 5.75 -15.48
C VAL A 17 7.95 5.00 -14.15
N SER A 18 8.70 3.89 -14.06
CA SER A 18 8.93 3.16 -12.82
C SER A 18 9.96 3.88 -11.93
N SER A 19 10.21 3.35 -10.72
CA SER A 19 11.19 3.90 -9.77
C SER A 19 10.92 5.31 -9.19
N LEU A 20 9.73 5.87 -9.41
CA LEU A 20 9.29 7.17 -8.85
C LEU A 20 9.05 7.19 -7.32
N GLY A 21 9.41 6.14 -6.58
CA GLY A 21 9.22 6.12 -5.12
C GLY A 21 7.80 5.84 -4.64
N LYS A 22 6.92 5.23 -5.47
CA LYS A 22 5.53 4.89 -5.09
C LYS A 22 5.40 4.15 -3.76
N GLY A 23 6.28 3.21 -3.47
CA GLY A 23 6.28 2.47 -2.20
C GLY A 23 6.58 3.36 -0.99
N ILE A 24 7.50 4.32 -1.16
CA ILE A 24 7.86 5.30 -0.12
C ILE A 24 6.68 6.25 0.12
N THR A 25 6.08 6.78 -0.95
CA THR A 25 4.90 7.65 -0.85
C THR A 25 3.72 6.94 -0.19
N ALA A 26 3.45 5.68 -0.55
CA ALA A 26 2.41 4.85 0.08
C ALA A 26 2.66 4.66 1.58
N SER A 27 3.91 4.37 1.94
CA SER A 27 4.32 4.16 3.34
C SER A 27 4.18 5.45 4.16
N ALA A 28 4.60 6.60 3.60
CA ALA A 28 4.47 7.90 4.24
C ALA A 28 3.00 8.29 4.47
N LEU A 29 2.12 8.07 3.48
CA LEU A 29 0.68 8.26 3.64
C LEU A 29 0.11 7.36 4.75
N GLY A 30 0.50 6.08 4.77
CA GLY A 30 0.10 5.14 5.82
C GLY A 30 0.51 5.60 7.22
N LEU A 31 1.73 6.15 7.37
CA LEU A 31 2.20 6.72 8.63
C LEU A 31 1.35 7.92 9.07
N LEU A 32 1.06 8.86 8.17
CA LEU A 32 0.22 10.03 8.49
C LEU A 32 -1.19 9.61 8.93
N LEU A 33 -1.77 8.59 8.29
CA LEU A 33 -3.07 8.06 8.69
C LEU A 33 -3.01 7.37 10.06
N LYS A 34 -1.95 6.60 10.36
CA LYS A 34 -1.73 6.04 11.70
C LYS A 34 -1.61 7.13 12.76
N LEU A 35 -0.86 8.20 12.48
CA LEU A 35 -0.73 9.37 13.38
C LEU A 35 -2.07 10.09 13.62
N ARG A 36 -3.04 9.95 12.72
CA ARG A 36 -4.41 10.46 12.88
C ARG A 36 -5.34 9.49 13.61
N GLY A 37 -4.82 8.38 14.15
CA GLY A 37 -5.58 7.40 14.93
C GLY A 37 -6.32 6.36 14.08
N TYR A 38 -6.04 6.25 12.79
CA TYR A 38 -6.63 5.20 11.95
C TYR A 38 -5.85 3.88 12.06
N SER A 39 -6.58 2.77 12.06
CA SER A 39 -5.99 1.45 11.78
C SER A 39 -5.75 1.31 10.28
N VAL A 40 -4.50 1.08 9.89
CA VAL A 40 -4.04 1.10 8.50
C VAL A 40 -3.15 -0.11 8.24
N THR A 41 -3.37 -0.76 7.10
CA THR A 41 -2.50 -1.79 6.52
C THR A 41 -2.14 -1.44 5.08
N ILE A 42 -1.04 -1.98 4.58
CA ILE A 42 -0.56 -1.77 3.21
C ILE A 42 -0.43 -3.15 2.55
N GLN A 43 -0.91 -3.26 1.31
CA GLN A 43 -0.72 -4.43 0.46
C GLN A 43 -0.01 -4.01 -0.83
N LYS A 44 1.00 -4.78 -1.23
CA LYS A 44 1.73 -4.60 -2.48
C LYS A 44 1.21 -5.61 -3.51
N PHE A 45 0.92 -5.12 -4.71
CA PHE A 45 0.68 -5.95 -5.89
C PHE A 45 1.92 -5.90 -6.76
N ASP A 46 2.66 -7.01 -6.81
CA ASP A 46 3.80 -7.17 -7.70
C ASP A 46 3.32 -7.89 -8.98
N PRO A 47 3.47 -7.31 -10.17
CA PRO A 47 2.96 -7.88 -11.42
C PRO A 47 3.87 -8.98 -11.99
N TYR A 48 4.78 -9.52 -11.18
CA TYR A 48 5.69 -10.59 -11.60
C TYR A 48 4.95 -11.93 -11.58
N ILE A 49 5.37 -12.84 -12.45
CA ILE A 49 4.80 -14.20 -12.52
C ILE A 49 5.32 -15.10 -11.40
N ASN A 50 6.42 -14.71 -10.75
CA ASN A 50 7.00 -15.44 -9.62
C ASN A 50 5.98 -15.55 -8.49
N VAL A 51 5.83 -16.76 -7.94
CA VAL A 51 4.96 -17.02 -6.78
C VAL A 51 5.46 -16.25 -5.56
N ASP A 52 6.78 -16.20 -5.40
CA ASP A 52 7.47 -15.51 -4.32
C ASP A 52 8.84 -15.02 -4.83
N PRO A 53 9.49 -14.06 -4.14
CA PRO A 53 10.76 -13.50 -4.59
C PRO A 53 11.97 -14.41 -4.34
N GLY A 54 11.82 -15.59 -3.73
CA GLY A 54 12.93 -16.45 -3.31
C GLY A 54 13.77 -17.02 -4.46
N THR A 55 13.25 -17.01 -5.69
CA THR A 55 13.99 -17.42 -6.90
C THR A 55 14.56 -16.24 -7.69
N MET A 56 14.45 -15.01 -7.19
CA MET A 56 15.03 -13.84 -7.85
C MET A 56 16.53 -13.76 -7.53
N SER A 57 17.34 -13.42 -8.53
CA SER A 57 18.81 -13.31 -8.44
C SER A 57 19.27 -11.99 -7.82
#